data_AF-A0A1H0M5E2-F1
#
_entry.id   AF-A0A1H0M5E2-F1
#
_cell.length_a   1.000
_cell.length_b   1.000
_cell.length_c   1.000
_cell.angle_alpha   90.00
_cell.angle_beta   90.00
_cell.angle_gamma   90.00
#
_symmetry.space_group_name_H-M   'P 1'
#
loop_
_entity.id
_entity.type
_entity.pdbx_description
1 polymer ?
#
loop_
_entity_poly.entity_id
_entity_poly.type
_entity_poly.pdbx_seq_one_letter_code
_entity_poly.pdbx_strand_id
1 'polypeptide(L)'
;MSKINFDKLSYREIEQRYIDNNIQGQYRFRNAEEVKDVFGWDFRSIRGMKELSEADEELAEKLICNYLNGWGLGQRHEQRPMSIKKESKWFKVTFKDNGYSYLYFNGSIG
;
A
#
# COMPACT_ATOMS: atom_id res chain seq x y z
N MET A 1 -8.77 20.43 -16.15
CA MET A 1 -8.16 19.11 -15.89
C MET A 1 -9.25 18.22 -15.31
N SER A 2 -9.56 17.11 -15.98
CA SER A 2 -10.54 16.14 -15.47
C SER A 2 -10.03 15.57 -14.14
N LYS A 3 -10.89 15.49 -13.12
CA LYS A 3 -10.53 14.84 -11.85
C LYS A 3 -10.23 13.37 -12.14
N ILE A 4 -9.00 12.93 -11.88
CA ILE A 4 -8.62 11.51 -12.01
C ILE A 4 -9.46 10.71 -11.02
N ASN A 5 -10.10 9.65 -11.50
CA ASN A 5 -10.81 8.70 -10.65
C ASN A 5 -9.86 7.54 -10.30
N PHE A 6 -9.30 7.58 -9.10
CA PHE A 6 -8.35 6.58 -8.62
C PHE A 6 -8.97 5.18 -8.38
N ASP A 7 -10.30 5.08 -8.33
CA ASP A 7 -10.99 3.79 -8.19
C ASP A 7 -11.19 3.07 -9.56
N LYS A 8 -10.75 3.66 -10.68
CA LYS A 8 -10.89 3.08 -12.04
C LYS A 8 -9.65 3.27 -12.91
N LEU A 9 -8.47 3.14 -12.31
CA LEU A 9 -7.22 3.27 -13.06
C LEU A 9 -7.04 2.07 -14.00
N SER A 10 -6.85 2.34 -15.28
CA SER A 10 -6.42 1.32 -16.23
C SER A 10 -4.95 0.93 -16.00
N TYR A 11 -4.57 -0.26 -16.46
CA TYR A 11 -3.18 -0.72 -16.40
C TYR A 11 -2.19 0.30 -16.98
N ARG A 12 -2.51 0.89 -18.14
CA ARG A 12 -1.66 1.87 -18.81
C ARG A 12 -1.50 3.16 -18.00
N GLU A 13 -2.58 3.61 -17.35
CA GLU A 13 -2.51 4.78 -16.47
C GLU A 13 -1.65 4.48 -15.24
N ILE A 14 -1.79 3.29 -14.64
CA ILE A 14 -0.93 2.88 -13.53
C ILE A 14 0.53 2.86 -13.97
N GLU A 15 0.86 2.18 -15.05
CA GLU A 15 2.22 2.07 -15.59
C GLU A 15 2.83 3.45 -15.86
N GLN A 16 2.10 4.35 -16.52
CA GLN A 16 2.56 5.71 -16.79
C GLN A 16 2.87 6.47 -15.50
N ARG A 17 2.07 6.30 -14.44
CA ARG A 17 2.33 6.96 -13.16
C ARG A 17 3.57 6.43 -12.45
N TYR A 18 3.93 5.15 -12.61
CA TYR A 18 5.24 4.67 -12.14
C TYR A 18 6.39 5.34 -12.91
N ILE A 19 6.23 5.50 -14.22
CA ILE A 19 7.24 6.15 -15.08
C ILE A 19 7.43 7.61 -14.67
N ASP A 20 6.33 8.36 -14.56
CA ASP A 20 6.32 9.79 -14.22
C ASP A 20 6.94 10.08 -12.85
N ASN A 21 6.81 9.14 -11.91
CA ASN A 21 7.38 9.25 -10.56
C ASN A 21 8.77 8.60 -10.42
N ASN A 22 9.41 8.19 -11.52
CA ASN A 22 10.73 7.54 -11.52
C ASN A 22 10.79 6.23 -10.69
N ILE A 23 9.68 5.50 -10.59
CA ILE A 23 9.55 4.20 -9.90
C ILE A 23 9.65 3.06 -10.94
N GLN A 24 10.52 3.23 -11.93
CA GLN A 24 10.60 2.38 -13.12
C GLN A 24 11.30 1.04 -12.82
N GLY A 25 12.21 1.04 -11.84
CA GLY A 25 12.96 -0.14 -11.42
C GLY A 25 12.05 -1.16 -10.74
N GLN A 26 11.81 -2.29 -11.40
CA GLN A 26 10.99 -3.43 -10.93
C GLN A 26 9.51 -3.09 -10.63
N TYR A 27 9.06 -1.86 -10.88
CA TYR A 27 7.74 -1.36 -10.49
C TYR A 27 7.43 -1.68 -9.03
N ARG A 28 8.32 -1.29 -8.11
CA ARG A 28 8.20 -1.60 -6.68
C ARG A 28 8.19 -0.34 -5.84
N PHE A 29 7.20 -0.26 -4.95
CA PHE A 29 7.11 0.78 -3.94
C PHE A 29 8.14 0.58 -2.85
N ARG A 30 8.74 1.68 -2.41
CA ARG A 30 9.72 1.76 -1.32
C ARG A 30 9.15 2.41 -0.07
N ASN A 31 8.15 3.26 -0.22
CA ASN A 31 7.54 4.03 0.85
C ASN A 31 6.09 4.41 0.51
N ALA A 32 5.40 5.00 1.49
CA ALA A 32 4.01 5.45 1.36
C ALA A 32 3.82 6.59 0.37
N GLU A 33 4.81 7.47 0.19
CA GLU A 33 4.71 8.62 -0.73
C GLU A 33 4.61 8.13 -2.17
N GLU A 34 5.41 7.13 -2.56
CA GLU A 34 5.33 6.55 -3.90
C GLU A 34 3.96 5.91 -4.18
N VAL A 35 3.35 5.28 -3.17
CA VAL A 35 2.00 4.72 -3.28
C VAL A 35 0.97 5.83 -3.50
N LYS A 36 1.10 6.93 -2.77
CA LYS A 36 0.25 8.11 -2.93
C LYS A 36 0.44 8.78 -4.29
N ASP A 37 1.67 8.86 -4.79
CA ASP A 37 1.94 9.43 -6.11
C ASP A 37 1.36 8.58 -7.25
N VAL A 38 1.40 7.25 -7.11
CA VAL A 38 0.93 6.31 -8.14
C VAL A 38 -0.55 5.97 -8.04
N PHE A 39 -1.15 5.99 -6.85
CA PHE A 39 -2.56 5.62 -6.66
C PHE A 39 -3.44 6.73 -6.07
N GLY A 40 -2.87 7.87 -5.68
CA GLY A 40 -3.62 9.01 -5.17
C GLY A 40 -4.13 8.85 -3.74
N TRP A 41 -3.72 7.80 -3.02
CA TRP A 41 -4.08 7.58 -1.62
C TRP A 41 -2.86 7.29 -0.75
N ASP A 42 -2.91 7.80 0.48
CA ASP A 42 -1.85 7.65 1.46
C ASP A 42 -2.29 6.67 2.55
N PHE A 43 -1.65 5.51 2.64
CA PHE A 43 -2.02 4.54 3.66
C PHE A 43 -1.56 4.93 5.07
N ARG A 44 -0.73 5.97 5.24
CA ARG A 44 -0.40 6.49 6.58
C ARG A 44 -1.61 7.14 7.26
N SER A 45 -2.64 7.49 6.49
CA SER A 45 -3.88 8.07 7.03
C SER A 45 -4.95 7.03 7.41
N ILE A 46 -4.65 5.72 7.34
CA ILE A 46 -5.62 4.68 7.68
C ILE A 46 -5.88 4.62 9.19
N ARG A 47 -7.04 4.07 9.57
CA ARG A 47 -7.40 3.91 10.98
C ARG A 47 -6.40 2.99 11.68
N GLY A 48 -5.94 3.40 12.86
CA GLY A 48 -5.01 2.64 13.70
C GLY A 48 -3.53 2.85 13.37
N MET A 49 -3.17 3.55 12.29
CA MET A 49 -1.76 3.82 11.97
C MET A 49 -1.12 4.72 13.03
N LYS A 50 -1.75 5.86 13.35
CA LYS A 50 -1.28 6.84 14.36
C LYS A 50 -1.27 6.33 15.81
N GLU A 51 -1.81 5.13 16.04
CA GLU A 51 -1.82 4.48 17.35
C GLU A 51 -0.58 3.59 17.55
N LEU A 52 0.19 3.37 16.49
CA LEU A 52 1.44 2.62 16.53
C LEU A 52 2.57 3.46 17.13
N SER A 53 3.59 2.79 17.66
CA SER A 53 4.85 3.47 17.96
C SER A 53 5.57 3.85 16.66
N GLU A 54 6.47 4.83 16.69
CA GLU A 54 7.24 5.26 15.51
C GLU A 54 7.96 4.08 14.82
N ALA A 55 8.59 3.19 15.60
CA ALA A 55 9.23 1.98 15.07
C ALA A 55 8.23 0.99 14.44
N ASP A 56 7.02 0.91 14.98
CA ASP A 56 5.96 0.07 14.41
C ASP A 56 5.35 0.69 13.16
N GLU A 57 5.24 2.03 13.09
CA GLU A 57 4.78 2.74 11.90
C GLU A 57 5.74 2.50 10.73
N GLU A 58 7.06 2.62 10.95
CA GLU A 58 8.08 2.35 9.94
C GLU A 58 8.03 0.89 9.46
N LEU A 59 7.87 -0.06 10.39
CA LEU A 59 7.75 -1.48 10.05
C LEU A 59 6.45 -1.75 9.28
N ALA A 60 5.33 -1.17 9.71
CA ALA A 60 4.04 -1.30 9.03
C ALA A 60 4.11 -0.74 7.61
N GLU A 61 4.73 0.42 7.41
CA GLU A 61 4.92 1.03 6.09
C GLU A 61 5.68 0.09 5.16
N LYS A 62 6.82 -0.43 5.60
CA LYS A 62 7.62 -1.39 4.82
C LYS A 62 6.84 -2.65 4.48
N LEU A 63 6.08 -3.19 5.43
CA LEU A 63 5.30 -4.41 5.23
C LEU A 63 4.11 -4.19 4.29
N ILE A 64 3.43 -3.04 4.37
CA ILE A 64 2.36 -2.67 3.44
C ILE A 64 2.92 -2.52 2.02
N CYS A 65 4.06 -1.84 1.85
CA CYS A 65 4.71 -1.76 0.54
C CYS A 65 5.08 -3.15 0.00
N ASN A 66 5.63 -4.04 0.83
CA ASN A 66 5.93 -5.42 0.44
C ASN A 66 4.68 -6.19 0.03
N TYR A 67 3.59 -6.05 0.78
CA TYR A 67 2.30 -6.65 0.44
C TYR A 67 1.83 -6.17 -0.94
N LEU A 68 1.76 -4.86 -1.16
CA LEU A 68 1.37 -4.28 -2.44
C LEU A 68 2.26 -4.77 -3.59
N ASN A 69 3.58 -4.80 -3.37
CA ASN A 69 4.55 -5.26 -4.34
C ASN A 69 4.41 -6.76 -4.71
N GLY A 70 3.74 -7.56 -3.87
CA GLY A 70 3.39 -8.94 -4.16
C GLY A 70 2.27 -9.10 -5.21
N TRP A 71 1.50 -8.05 -5.45
CA TRP A 71 0.43 -8.03 -6.45
C TRP A 71 0.92 -7.53 -7.80
N GLY A 72 0.32 -8.05 -8.87
CA GLY A 72 0.50 -7.52 -10.23
C GLY A 72 -0.03 -6.09 -10.34
N LEU A 73 0.56 -5.28 -11.22
CA LEU A 73 0.25 -3.84 -11.35
C LEU A 73 -1.24 -3.54 -11.51
N GLY A 74 -1.95 -4.35 -12.31
CA GLY A 74 -3.39 -4.18 -12.55
C GLY A 74 -4.24 -4.34 -11.30
N GLN A 75 -3.90 -5.27 -10.39
CA GLN A 75 -4.69 -5.56 -9.18
C GLN A 75 -4.18 -4.81 -7.95
N ARG A 76 -2.96 -4.27 -7.99
CA ARG A 76 -2.32 -3.63 -6.83
C ARG A 76 -3.10 -2.42 -6.31
N HIS A 77 -3.75 -1.66 -7.19
CA HIS A 77 -4.53 -0.48 -6.82
C HIS A 77 -5.82 -0.83 -6.02
N GLU A 78 -6.35 -2.04 -6.21
CA GLU A 78 -7.53 -2.57 -5.49
C GLU A 78 -7.18 -2.98 -4.05
N GLN A 79 -5.90 -3.19 -3.77
CA GLN A 79 -5.38 -3.57 -2.46
C GLN A 79 -5.23 -2.38 -1.51
N ARG A 80 -6.19 -1.47 -1.50
CA ARG A 80 -6.15 -0.25 -0.69
C ARG A 80 -6.35 -0.57 0.80
N PRO A 81 -5.35 -0.32 1.67
CA PRO A 81 -5.52 -0.50 3.10
C PRO A 81 -6.54 0.50 3.68
N MET A 82 -7.33 0.06 4.65
CA MET A 82 -8.37 0.87 5.30
C MET A 82 -8.17 0.98 6.82
N SER A 83 -7.58 -0.04 7.44
CA SER A 83 -7.22 -0.03 8.85
C SER A 83 -6.07 -0.97 9.14
N ILE A 84 -5.31 -0.66 10.17
CA ILE A 84 -4.26 -1.50 10.72
C ILE A 84 -4.46 -1.68 12.23
N LYS A 85 -4.17 -2.88 12.72
CA LYS A 85 -4.10 -3.18 14.15
C LYS A 85 -2.85 -3.99 14.43
N LYS A 86 -2.02 -3.52 15.38
CA LYS A 86 -0.90 -4.32 15.88
C LYS A 86 -1.42 -5.43 16.79
N GLU A 87 -0.95 -6.63 16.53
CA GLU A 87 -1.12 -7.79 17.39
C GLU A 87 0.28 -8.25 17.86
N SER A 88 0.35 -9.33 18.64
CA SER A 88 1.61 -9.76 19.30
C SER A 88 2.80 -9.92 18.34
N LYS A 89 2.60 -10.48 17.13
CA LYS A 89 3.70 -10.80 16.19
C LYS A 89 3.43 -10.41 14.73
N TRP A 90 2.34 -9.67 14.49
CA TRP A 90 1.94 -9.25 13.15
C TRP A 90 1.07 -7.98 13.22
N PHE A 91 0.91 -7.32 12.08
CA PHE A 91 -0.14 -6.35 11.85
C PHE A 91 -1.31 -7.01 11.12
N LYS A 92 -2.53 -6.85 11.64
CA LYS A 92 -3.75 -7.18 10.90
C LYS A 92 -4.15 -5.96 10.08
N VAL A 93 -4.05 -6.07 8.76
CA VAL A 93 -4.41 -4.98 7.83
C VAL A 93 -5.69 -5.36 7.12
N THR A 94 -6.69 -4.50 7.17
CA THR A 94 -7.96 -4.66 6.44
C THR A 94 -7.90 -3.84 5.17
N PHE A 95 -8.32 -4.43 4.06
CA PHE A 95 -8.34 -3.82 2.74
C PHE A 95 -9.79 -3.56 2.30
N LYS A 96 -10.00 -2.54 1.46
CA LYS A 96 -11.33 -2.07 1.06
C LYS A 96 -12.19 -3.20 0.49
N ASP A 97 -11.62 -4.02 -0.39
CA ASP A 97 -12.37 -5.02 -1.18
C ASP A 97 -11.90 -6.47 -0.97
N ASN A 98 -10.80 -6.70 -0.23
CA ASN A 98 -10.12 -8.02 -0.12
C ASN A 98 -10.02 -8.59 1.30
N GLY A 99 -10.90 -8.17 2.20
CA GLY A 99 -10.90 -8.67 3.57
C GLY A 99 -9.68 -8.16 4.36
N TYR A 100 -8.90 -9.07 4.96
CA TYR A 100 -7.71 -8.71 5.73
C TYR A 100 -6.53 -9.64 5.42
N SER A 101 -5.32 -9.17 5.71
CA SER A 101 -4.11 -10.00 5.72
C SER A 101 -3.29 -9.75 6.98
N TYR A 102 -2.53 -10.75 7.37
CA TYR A 102 -1.57 -10.67 8.46
C TYR A 102 -0.18 -10.39 7.91
N LEU A 103 0.37 -9.23 8.26
CA LEU A 103 1.73 -8.84 7.90
C LEU A 103 2.63 -9.13 9.10
N TYR A 104 3.34 -10.25 9.03
CA TYR A 104 4.20 -10.71 10.13
C TYR A 104 5.48 -9.88 10.21
N PHE A 105 5.99 -9.65 11.41
CA PHE A 105 7.19 -8.80 11.62
C PHE A 105 8.47 -9.37 10.99
N ASN A 106 8.49 -10.67 10.69
CA ASN A 106 9.56 -11.33 9.94
C ASN A 106 9.47 -11.12 8.41
N GLY A 107 8.47 -10.39 7.92
CA GLY A 107 8.25 -10.12 6.50
C GLY A 107 7.36 -11.12 5.76
N SER A 108 6.90 -12.21 6.40
CA SER A 108 5.93 -13.11 5.76
C SER A 108 4.52 -12.52 5.77
N ILE A 109 3.68 -13.00 4.84
CA ILE A 109 2.28 -12.60 4.68
C ILE A 109 1.41 -13.86 4.84
N GLY A 110 0.29 -13.75 5.54
CA GLY A 110 -0.70 -14.83 5.70
C GLY A 110 -2.12 -14.34 5.94
#